data_AF-A0AB74LVA2-F1
#
_entry.id   AF-A0AB74LVA2-F1
#
_cell.length_a   1.000
_cell.length_b   1.000
_cell.length_c   1.000
_cell.angle_alpha   90.00
_cell.angle_beta   90.00
_cell.angle_gamma   90.00
#
_symmetry.space_group_name_H-M   'P 1'
#
loop_
_entity.id
_entity.type
_entity.pdbx_description
1 polymer ?
#
loop_
_entity_poly.entity_id
_entity_poly.type
_entity_poly.pdbx_seq_one_letter_code
_entity_poly.pdbx_strand_id
1 'polypeptide(L)' 'MMATDERFSAGAMVDACLRLYEIVREVGTPEMVMTCRLLLYQAGLQIADEVKAEKDGARRDEH' A
#
# COMPACT_ATOMS: atom_id res chain seq x y z
N MET A 1 9.22 -16.46 17.88
CA MET A 1 8.80 -16.17 16.50
C MET A 1 7.37 -15.67 16.58
N MET A 2 7.16 -14.34 16.47
CA MET A 2 5.81 -13.78 16.50
C MET A 2 5.09 -14.25 15.23
N ALA A 3 3.97 -14.96 15.39
CA ALA A 3 3.07 -15.22 14.28
C ALA A 3 2.50 -13.88 13.84
N THR A 4 2.98 -13.38 12.69
CA THR A 4 2.42 -12.20 12.04
C THR A 4 0.97 -12.51 11.71
N ASP A 5 0.05 -11.90 12.44
CA ASP A 5 -1.38 -12.01 12.20
C ASP A 5 -1.67 -11.56 10.76
N GLU A 6 -2.09 -12.50 9.90
CA GLU A 6 -2.26 -12.32 8.45
C GLU A 6 -3.21 -11.16 8.11
N ARG A 7 -4.07 -10.76 9.06
CA ARG A 7 -4.94 -9.58 8.97
C ARG A 7 -4.18 -8.27 8.80
N PHE A 8 -2.91 -8.21 9.17
CA PHE A 8 -2.02 -7.06 9.02
C PHE A 8 -0.92 -7.27 7.97
N SER A 9 -1.06 -8.28 7.11
CA SER A 9 -0.16 -8.41 5.97
C SER A 9 -0.29 -7.18 5.05
N ALA A 10 0.81 -6.75 4.42
CA ALA A 10 0.81 -5.62 3.50
C ALA A 10 -0.23 -5.78 2.38
N GLY A 11 -0.45 -7.01 1.91
CA GLY A 11 -1.50 -7.35 0.95
C GLY A 11 -2.93 -7.07 1.47
N ALA A 12 -3.22 -7.45 2.71
CA ALA A 12 -4.54 -7.20 3.32
C ALA A 12 -4.85 -5.69 3.47
N MET A 13 -3.83 -4.88 3.79
CA MET A 13 -3.97 -3.42 3.87
C MET A 13 -4.19 -2.78 2.50
N VAL A 14 -3.47 -3.21 1.46
CA VAL A 14 -3.68 -2.71 0.09
C VAL A 14 -5.08 -3.05 -0.40
N ASP A 15 -5.55 -4.28 -0.18
CA ASP A 15 -6.90 -4.71 -0.56
C ASP A 15 -7.98 -3.91 0.16
N ALA A 16 -7.79 -3.62 1.46
CA ALA A 16 -8.72 -2.80 2.23
C ALA A 16 -8.80 -1.36 1.69
N CYS A 17 -7.65 -0.76 1.34
CA CYS A 17 -7.58 0.58 0.75
C CYS A 17 -8.25 0.63 -0.63
N LEU A 18 -8.07 -0.40 -1.46
CA LEU A 18 -8.73 -0.50 -2.77
C LEU A 18 -10.24 -0.61 -2.64
N ARG A 19 -10.74 -1.49 -1.74
CA ARG A 19 -12.19 -1.62 -1.47
C ARG A 19 -12.79 -0.33 -0.93
N LEU A 20 -12.08 0.38 -0.04
CA LEU A 20 -12.53 1.67 0.46
C LEU A 20 -12.64 2.70 -0.68
N TYR A 21 -11.66 2.75 -1.59
CA TYR A 21 -11.72 3.63 -2.74
C TYR A 21 -12.90 3.33 -3.66
N GLU A 22 -13.23 2.06 -3.90
CA GLU A 22 -14.41 1.68 -4.68
C GLU A 22 -15.70 2.23 -4.07
N ILE A 23 -15.88 2.08 -2.75
CA ILE A 23 -17.03 2.64 -2.02
C ILE A 23 -17.05 4.17 -2.13
N VAL A 24 -15.92 4.83 -1.86
CA VAL A 24 -15.83 6.29 -1.89
C VAL A 24 -16.07 6.83 -3.30
N ARG A 25 -15.68 6.10 -4.34
CA ARG A 25 -15.96 6.47 -5.74
C ARG A 25 -17.45 6.43 -6.06
N GLU A 26 -18.21 5.54 -5.43
CA GLU A 26 -19.65 5.37 -5.69
C GLU A 26 -20.53 6.31 -4.88
N VAL A 27 -20.20 6.54 -3.60
CA VAL A 27 -21.08 7.27 -2.66
C VAL A 27 -20.42 8.44 -1.94
N GLY A 28 -19.11 8.66 -2.15
CA GLY A 28 -18.35 9.71 -1.47
C GLY A 28 -18.49 11.09 -2.11
N THR A 29 -18.10 12.11 -1.35
CA THR A 29 -18.00 13.48 -1.90
C THR A 29 -16.78 13.60 -2.81
N PRO A 30 -16.74 14.60 -3.71
CA PRO A 30 -15.55 14.86 -4.54
C PRO A 30 -14.25 15.00 -3.72
N GLU A 31 -14.31 15.62 -2.55
CA GLU A 31 -13.18 15.78 -1.63
C GLU A 31 -12.71 14.43 -1.10
N MET A 32 -13.64 13.55 -0.69
CA MET A 32 -13.30 12.20 -0.22
C MET A 32 -12.61 11.37 -1.31
N VAL A 33 -13.10 11.48 -2.55
CA VAL A 33 -12.48 10.80 -3.71
C VAL A 33 -11.06 11.32 -3.94
N MET A 34 -10.87 12.64 -3.87
CA MET A 34 -9.54 13.24 -4.01
C MET A 34 -8.59 12.79 -2.90
N THR A 35 -9.04 12.79 -1.65
CA THR A 35 -8.25 12.32 -0.50
C THR A 35 -7.88 10.84 -0.64
N CYS A 36 -8.82 9.96 -1.04
CA CYS A 36 -8.52 8.54 -1.25
C CYS A 36 -7.47 8.32 -2.34
N ARG A 37 -7.51 9.08 -3.43
CA ARG A 37 -6.49 9.02 -4.49
C ARG A 37 -5.11 9.43 -4.00
N LEU A 38 -5.04 10.49 -3.19
CA LEU A 38 -3.77 10.94 -2.59
C LEU A 38 -3.18 9.87 -1.66
N LEU A 39 -4.02 9.25 -0.83
CA LEU A 39 -3.58 8.18 0.08
C LEU A 39 -3.08 6.94 -0.70
N LEU A 40 -3.79 6.51 -1.75
CA LEU A 40 -3.35 5.41 -2.61
C LEU A 40 -2.02 5.73 -3.32
N TYR A 41 -1.84 6.96 -3.79
CA TYR A 41 -0.58 7.38 -4.39
C TYR A 41 0.58 7.33 -3.40
N GLN A 42 0.37 7.84 -2.18
CA GLN A 42 1.39 7.79 -1.12
C GLN A 42 1.75 6.34 -0.73
N ALA A 43 0.75 5.47 -0.58
CA ALA A 43 0.98 4.05 -0.33
C ALA A 43 1.80 3.39 -1.45
N GLY A 44 1.48 3.71 -2.71
CA GLY A 44 2.23 3.23 -3.87
C GLY A 44 3.70 3.68 -3.88
N LEU A 45 3.97 4.93 -3.50
CA LEU A 45 5.35 5.43 -3.35
C LEU A 45 6.11 4.67 -2.27
N GLN A 46 5.49 4.47 -1.10
CA GLN A 46 6.13 3.74 -0.01
C GLN A 46 6.49 2.30 -0.42
N ILE A 47 5.56 1.58 -1.06
CA ILE A 47 5.82 0.23 -1.58
C ILE A 47 6.95 0.24 -2.61
N ALA A 48 6.97 1.22 -3.52
CA ALA A 48 8.01 1.32 -4.54
C ALA A 48 9.40 1.56 -3.93
N ASP A 49 9.48 2.33 -2.84
CA ASP A 49 10.73 2.58 -2.12
C ASP A 49 11.20 1.33 -1.35
N GLU A 50 10.28 0.60 -0.71
CA GLU A 50 10.58 -0.69 -0.05
C GLU A 50 11.13 -1.72 -1.07
N VAL A 51 10.46 -1.88 -2.22
CA VAL A 51 10.91 -2.79 -3.29
C VAL A 51 12.28 -2.40 -3.85
N LYS A 52 12.58 -1.09 -3.97
CA LYS A 52 13.91 -0.63 -4.38
C LYS A 52 14.97 -0.97 -3.34
N ALA A 53 14.68 -0.73 -2.06
CA ALA A 53 15.60 -1.04 -0.97
C ALA A 53 15.92 -2.54 -0.90
N GLU A 54 14.92 -3.41 -1.09
CA GLU A 54 15.12 -4.86 -1.17
C GLU A 54 16.03 -5.27 -2.34
N LYS A 55 15.80 -4.69 -3.53
CA LYS A 55 16.63 -4.96 -4.73
C LYS A 55 18.07 -4.48 -4.57
N ASP A 56 18.27 -3.32 -3.96
CA ASP A 56 19.60 -2.75 -3.75
C ASP A 56 20.37 -3.48 -2.63
N GLY A 57 19.66 -3.99 -1.62
CA GLY A 57 20.22 -4.88 -0.59
C GLY A 57 20.65 -6.23 -1.17
N ALA A 58 19.76 -6.89 -1.91
CA ALA A 58 20.06 -8.18 -2.55
C ALA A 58 21.25 -8.09 -3.52
N ARG A 59 21.38 -7.00 -4.29
CA ARG A 59 22.51 -6.80 -5.20
C ARG A 59 23.84 -6.60 -4.49
N ARG A 60 23.85 -6.15 -3.23
CA ARG A 60 25.07 -5.97 -2.43
C ARG A 60 25.54 -7.25 -1.76
N ASP A 61 24.63 -8.16 -1.45
CA ASP A 61 24.95 -9.46 -0.85
C ASP A 61 25.49 -10.48 -1.87
N GLU A 62 25.29 -10.23 -3.17
CA GLU A 62 25.82 -11.04 -4.28
C GLU A 62 27.27 -10.71 -4.68
N HIS A 63 27.90 -9.70 -4.07
CA HIS A 63 29.17 -9.12 -4.49
C HIS A 63 30.24 -9.10 -3.40
#